data_AF-A0A953IT06-F1
#
_entry.id   AF-A0A953IT06-F1
#
_cell.length_a   1.000
_cell.length_b   1.000
_cell.length_c   1.000
_cell.angle_alpha   90.00
_cell.angle_beta   90.00
_cell.angle_gamma   90.00
#
_symmetry.space_group_name_H-M   'P 1'
#
loop_
_entity.id
_entity.type
_entity.pdbx_description
1 polymer ?
#
loop_
_entity_poly.entity_id
_entity_poly.type
_entity_poly.pdbx_seq_one_letter_code
_entity_poly.pdbx_strand_id
1 'polypeptide(L)'
;LMIRSFINPKLGPPVPLDERVHSLPSMLGEVAIGTLPLLALITATLGSILAGFATPTEAAGVGAAGSLLLMVVYGRFSMAALQRALLATMATSSMVLLLASTSNIFGAVFARLGTANWITNALLSFQLPPTVMLLLILVLIFLLGWPFEWPAIVLVFLPIFYPVVAAMKIDLIWFGALVAVTLQTAFLSPPVAMSAYYLKQVVKGWSLATIYAGMFQFMILQVVAIGLLVAFPQIATWFPAKLQEIARSQPIPEEYKKILEQQRSAPSLEDEDWGKR
;
A
#
# COMPACT_ATOMS: atom_id res chain seq x y z
N LEU A 1 8.11 -9.34 19.50
CA LEU A 1 9.00 -10.53 19.42
C LEU A 1 10.07 -10.50 20.50
N MET A 2 10.99 -9.53 20.50
CA MET A 2 12.06 -9.42 21.51
C MET A 2 11.56 -9.49 22.95
N ILE A 3 10.53 -8.71 23.31
CA ILE A 3 9.93 -8.75 24.66
C ILE A 3 9.39 -10.15 24.99
N ARG A 4 8.73 -10.83 24.04
CA ARG A 4 8.16 -12.16 24.24
C ARG A 4 9.23 -13.25 24.34
N SER A 5 10.29 -13.15 23.55
CA SER A 5 11.45 -14.05 23.64
C SER A 5 12.28 -13.79 24.90
N PHE A 6 12.29 -12.56 25.42
CA PHE A 6 12.90 -12.22 26.71
C PHE A 6 12.10 -12.82 27.88
N ILE A 7 10.76 -12.74 27.82
CA ILE A 7 9.86 -13.32 28.83
C ILE A 7 9.86 -14.86 28.75
N ASN A 8 9.95 -15.43 27.55
CA ASN A 8 10.05 -16.88 27.34
C ASN A 8 11.23 -17.22 26.41
N PRO A 9 12.43 -17.41 26.99
CA PRO A 9 13.65 -17.73 26.24
C PRO A 9 13.58 -19.01 25.41
N LYS A 10 12.64 -19.92 25.70
CA LYS A 10 12.44 -21.13 24.88
C LYS A 10 11.89 -20.82 23.49
N LEU A 11 11.22 -19.68 23.30
CA LEU A 11 10.68 -19.24 22.01
C LEU A 11 11.74 -18.61 21.09
N GLY A 12 12.90 -18.23 21.64
CA GLY A 12 14.03 -17.67 20.93
C GLY A 12 15.30 -17.99 21.70
N PRO A 13 15.77 -19.25 21.69
CA PRO A 13 16.93 -19.64 22.45
C PRO A 13 18.12 -18.80 22.02
N PRO A 14 18.91 -18.28 22.98
CA PRO A 14 20.04 -17.45 22.64
C PRO A 14 21.04 -18.27 21.82
N VAL A 15 21.58 -17.65 20.78
CA VAL A 15 22.60 -18.26 19.92
C VAL A 15 23.73 -18.83 20.80
N PRO A 16 24.24 -20.04 20.50
CA PRO A 16 25.38 -20.64 21.20
C PRO A 16 26.55 -19.65 21.33
N LEU A 17 27.28 -19.68 22.46
CA LEU A 17 28.29 -18.67 22.78
C LEU A 17 29.40 -18.55 21.71
N ASP A 18 29.67 -19.65 21.01
CA ASP A 18 30.61 -19.83 19.90
C ASP A 18 30.11 -19.27 18.56
N GLU A 19 28.80 -19.12 18.38
CA GLU A 19 28.17 -18.53 17.19
C GLU A 19 27.72 -17.07 17.43
N ARG A 20 27.91 -16.54 18.64
CA ARG A 20 27.58 -15.14 18.95
C ARG A 20 28.57 -14.20 18.29
N VAL A 21 28.05 -13.22 17.55
CA VAL A 21 28.86 -12.09 17.08
C VAL A 21 29.38 -11.33 18.30
N HIS A 22 30.68 -11.46 18.58
CA HIS A 22 31.31 -10.95 19.80
C HIS A 22 31.52 -9.43 19.81
N SER A 23 31.31 -8.74 18.68
CA SER A 23 31.50 -7.29 18.56
C SER A 23 30.21 -6.60 18.09
N LEU A 24 29.76 -5.59 18.83
CA LEU A 24 28.67 -4.71 18.40
C LEU A 24 28.89 -4.13 16.98
N PRO A 25 30.11 -3.71 16.59
CA PRO A 25 30.35 -3.19 15.24
C PRO A 25 30.08 -4.21 14.13
N SER A 26 30.47 -5.47 14.30
CA SER A 26 30.22 -6.52 13.30
C SER A 26 28.72 -6.84 13.19
N MET A 27 28.01 -6.91 14.31
CA MET A 27 26.56 -7.13 14.33
C MET A 27 25.80 -5.98 13.68
N LEU A 28 26.16 -4.73 13.99
CA LEU A 28 25.57 -3.55 13.35
C LEU A 28 25.90 -3.51 11.85
N GLY A 29 27.11 -3.92 11.46
CA GLY A 29 27.52 -4.05 10.07
C GLY A 29 26.67 -5.06 9.30
N GLU A 30 26.45 -6.25 9.84
CA GLU A 30 25.60 -7.28 9.22
C GLU A 30 24.14 -6.83 9.09
N VAL A 31 23.57 -6.25 10.15
CA VAL A 31 22.20 -5.71 10.12
C VAL A 31 22.08 -4.60 9.09
N ALA A 32 23.07 -3.69 9.02
CA ALA A 32 23.10 -2.63 8.03
C ALA A 32 23.18 -3.21 6.61
N ILE A 33 24.09 -4.15 6.32
CA ILE A 33 24.21 -4.74 4.98
C ILE A 33 22.93 -5.49 4.57
N GLY A 34 22.26 -6.16 5.50
CA GLY A 34 21.02 -6.88 5.22
C GLY A 34 19.80 -5.98 5.02
N THR A 35 19.74 -4.84 5.71
CA THR A 35 18.52 -4.01 5.80
C THR A 35 18.62 -2.73 4.96
N LEU A 36 19.80 -2.12 4.89
CA LEU A 36 20.03 -0.83 4.23
C LEU A 36 19.69 -0.84 2.73
N PRO A 37 20.00 -1.89 1.94
CA PRO A 37 19.64 -1.93 0.51
C PRO A 37 18.13 -1.89 0.30
N LEU A 38 17.38 -2.63 1.11
CA LEU A 38 15.92 -2.64 1.05
C LEU A 38 15.35 -1.28 1.49
N LEU A 39 15.84 -0.73 2.60
CA LEU A 39 15.41 0.59 3.08
C LEU A 39 15.76 1.70 2.08
N ALA A 40 16.90 1.62 1.42
CA ALA A 40 17.30 2.57 0.37
C ALA A 40 16.33 2.52 -0.81
N LEU A 41 15.93 1.33 -1.27
CA LEU A 41 14.92 1.19 -2.33
C LEU A 41 13.54 1.70 -1.91
N ILE A 42 13.10 1.35 -0.70
CA ILE A 42 11.80 1.82 -0.17
C ILE A 42 11.81 3.34 -0.05
N THR A 43 12.89 3.91 0.49
CA THR A 43 13.04 5.36 0.66
C THR A 43 13.15 6.07 -0.69
N ALA A 44 13.87 5.51 -1.65
CA ALA A 44 13.98 6.07 -3.00
C ALA A 44 12.63 6.08 -3.73
N THR A 45 11.83 5.03 -3.57
CA THR A 45 10.52 4.90 -4.23
C THR A 45 9.43 5.66 -3.49
N LEU A 46 9.12 5.31 -2.24
CA LEU A 46 8.07 5.97 -1.46
C LEU A 46 8.44 7.40 -1.10
N GLY A 47 9.71 7.66 -0.78
CA GLY A 47 10.17 9.01 -0.45
C GLY A 47 10.06 9.96 -1.65
N SER A 48 10.36 9.52 -2.87
CA SER A 48 10.19 10.37 -4.06
C SER A 48 8.72 10.66 -4.38
N ILE A 49 7.81 9.70 -4.15
CA ILE A 49 6.37 9.91 -4.27
C ILE A 49 5.87 10.90 -3.21
N LEU A 50 6.20 10.65 -1.93
CA LEU A 50 5.70 11.47 -0.81
C LEU A 50 6.27 12.89 -0.81
N ALA A 51 7.52 13.06 -1.25
CA ALA A 51 8.14 14.37 -1.44
C ALA A 51 7.69 15.09 -2.73
N GLY A 52 6.94 14.42 -3.60
CA GLY A 52 6.48 14.98 -4.87
C GLY A 52 7.59 15.15 -5.93
N PHE A 53 8.74 14.50 -5.76
CA PHE A 53 9.84 14.51 -6.73
C PHE A 53 9.57 13.63 -7.95
N ALA A 54 8.75 12.60 -7.78
CA ALA A 54 8.44 11.64 -8.84
C ALA A 54 6.96 11.26 -8.78
N THR A 55 6.35 11.13 -9.95
CA THR A 55 5.06 10.45 -10.09
C THR A 55 5.19 8.96 -9.73
N PRO A 56 4.09 8.26 -9.39
CA PRO A 56 4.14 6.83 -9.10
C PRO A 56 4.83 5.99 -10.19
N THR A 57 4.67 6.37 -11.46
CA THR A 57 5.31 5.70 -12.61
C THR A 57 6.83 5.91 -12.62
N GLU A 58 7.30 7.14 -12.39
CA GLU A 58 8.73 7.45 -12.33
C GLU A 58 9.39 6.81 -11.11
N ALA A 59 8.71 6.85 -9.96
CA ALA A 59 9.17 6.19 -8.74
C ALA A 59 9.26 4.66 -8.91
N ALA A 60 8.32 4.03 -9.62
CA ALA A 60 8.42 2.61 -9.99
C ALA A 60 9.67 2.34 -10.85
N GLY A 61 10.00 3.24 -11.78
CA GLY A 61 11.24 3.19 -12.55
C GLY A 61 12.50 3.26 -11.69
N VAL A 62 12.53 4.16 -10.69
CA VAL A 62 13.62 4.25 -9.70
C VAL A 62 13.77 2.94 -8.93
N GLY A 63 12.66 2.34 -8.49
CA GLY A 63 12.66 1.06 -7.80
C GLY A 63 13.18 -0.10 -8.65
N ALA A 64 12.77 -0.16 -9.92
CA ALA A 64 13.21 -1.17 -10.87
C ALA A 64 14.71 -1.02 -11.20
N ALA A 65 15.17 0.20 -11.48
CA ALA A 65 16.57 0.50 -11.74
C ALA A 65 17.45 0.18 -10.53
N GLY A 66 17.01 0.57 -9.32
CA GLY A 66 17.71 0.26 -8.08
C GLY A 66 17.77 -1.25 -7.80
N SER A 67 16.68 -1.99 -8.05
CA SER A 67 16.66 -3.45 -7.90
C SER A 67 17.61 -4.14 -8.89
N LEU A 68 17.66 -3.66 -10.13
CA LEU A 68 18.61 -4.14 -11.14
C LEU A 68 20.06 -3.87 -10.72
N LEU A 69 20.34 -2.67 -10.23
CA LEU A 69 21.66 -2.30 -9.70
C LEU A 69 22.07 -3.22 -8.55
N LEU A 70 21.18 -3.46 -7.57
CA LEU A 70 21.47 -4.39 -6.47
C LEU A 70 21.77 -5.81 -6.97
N MET A 71 21.02 -6.29 -7.98
CA MET A 71 21.27 -7.61 -8.57
C MET A 71 22.67 -7.69 -9.21
N VAL A 72 23.12 -6.63 -9.89
CA VAL A 72 24.47 -6.53 -10.47
C VAL A 72 25.53 -6.48 -9.37
N VAL A 73 25.35 -5.63 -8.35
CA VAL A 73 26.28 -5.48 -7.22
C VAL A 73 26.44 -6.80 -6.44
N TYR A 74 25.35 -7.57 -6.28
CA TYR A 74 25.41 -8.89 -5.66
C TYR A 74 25.94 -10.01 -6.57
N GLY A 75 26.34 -9.70 -7.80
CA GLY A 75 26.87 -10.68 -8.75
C GLY A 75 25.83 -11.73 -9.17
N ARG A 76 24.53 -11.43 -9.04
CA ARG A 76 23.42 -12.35 -9.36
C ARG A 76 22.74 -12.03 -10.69
N PHE A 77 23.31 -11.11 -11.46
CA PHE A 77 22.78 -10.76 -12.76
C PHE A 77 22.86 -11.94 -13.72
N SER A 78 21.73 -12.29 -14.35
CA SER A 78 21.71 -13.17 -15.51
C SER A 78 20.61 -12.74 -16.46
N MET A 79 20.85 -12.86 -17.77
CA MET A 79 19.86 -12.48 -18.77
C MET A 79 18.58 -13.32 -18.65
N ALA A 80 18.72 -14.59 -18.27
CA ALA A 80 17.59 -15.48 -18.00
C ALA A 80 16.77 -15.08 -16.76
N ALA A 81 17.40 -14.54 -15.70
CA ALA A 81 16.66 -14.00 -14.56
C ALA A 81 15.93 -12.70 -14.94
N LEU A 82 16.58 -11.82 -15.69
CA LEU A 82 15.97 -10.57 -16.16
C LEU A 82 14.75 -10.84 -17.05
N GLN A 83 14.85 -11.75 -18.02
CA GLN A 83 13.73 -12.10 -18.90
C GLN A 83 12.54 -12.68 -18.10
N ARG A 84 12.81 -13.57 -17.13
CA ARG A 84 11.77 -14.12 -16.25
C ARG A 84 11.09 -13.02 -15.42
N ALA A 85 11.87 -12.09 -14.86
CA ALA A 85 11.34 -10.97 -14.11
C ALA A 85 10.47 -10.05 -15.00
N LEU A 86 10.92 -9.74 -16.22
CA LEU A 86 10.16 -8.91 -17.17
C LEU A 86 8.83 -9.56 -17.56
N LEU A 87 8.81 -10.87 -17.85
CA LEU A 87 7.59 -11.58 -18.20
C LEU A 87 6.61 -11.65 -17.01
N ALA A 88 7.10 -11.90 -15.80
CA ALA A 88 6.28 -11.91 -14.59
C ALA A 88 5.69 -10.52 -14.29
N THR A 89 6.50 -9.47 -14.42
CA THR A 89 6.05 -8.08 -14.28
C THR A 89 5.02 -7.73 -15.34
N MET A 90 5.24 -8.09 -16.61
CA MET A 90 4.30 -7.86 -17.70
C MET A 90 2.95 -8.53 -17.41
N ALA A 91 2.94 -9.81 -17.02
CA ALA A 91 1.72 -10.53 -16.70
C ALA A 91 0.93 -9.85 -15.56
N THR A 92 1.64 -9.46 -14.49
CA THR A 92 1.03 -8.78 -13.33
C THR A 92 0.49 -7.41 -13.72
N SER A 93 1.27 -6.62 -14.45
CA SER A 93 0.86 -5.30 -14.94
C SER A 93 -0.32 -5.37 -15.90
N SER A 94 -0.35 -6.33 -16.82
CA SER A 94 -1.48 -6.55 -17.74
C SER A 94 -2.77 -6.87 -16.98
N MET A 95 -2.70 -7.71 -15.94
CA MET A 95 -3.84 -8.00 -15.08
C MET A 95 -4.34 -6.72 -14.39
N VAL A 96 -3.44 -5.93 -13.79
CA VAL A 96 -3.79 -4.68 -13.10
C VAL A 96 -4.37 -3.64 -14.06
N LEU A 97 -3.75 -3.46 -15.23
CA LEU A 97 -4.23 -2.50 -16.24
C LEU A 97 -5.60 -2.89 -16.78
N LEU A 98 -5.83 -4.17 -17.06
CA LEU A 98 -7.15 -4.64 -17.50
C LEU A 98 -8.20 -4.38 -16.43
N LEU A 99 -7.91 -4.72 -15.16
CA LEU A 99 -8.80 -4.41 -14.04
C LEU A 99 -9.04 -2.91 -13.89
N ALA A 100 -8.02 -2.08 -14.08
CA ALA A 100 -8.15 -0.63 -14.01
C ALA A 100 -9.05 -0.10 -15.13
N SER A 101 -8.85 -0.56 -16.36
CA SER A 101 -9.68 -0.17 -17.51
C SER A 101 -11.13 -0.59 -17.32
N THR A 102 -11.38 -1.86 -17.00
CA THR A 102 -12.73 -2.39 -16.77
C THR A 102 -13.39 -1.72 -15.56
N SER A 103 -12.62 -1.46 -14.50
CA SER A 103 -13.14 -0.76 -13.33
C SER A 103 -13.52 0.69 -13.63
N ASN A 104 -12.73 1.42 -14.40
CA ASN A 104 -13.09 2.79 -14.79
C ASN A 104 -14.39 2.81 -15.60
N ILE A 105 -14.58 1.85 -16.51
CA ILE A 105 -15.84 1.70 -17.24
C ILE A 105 -16.99 1.39 -16.28
N PHE A 106 -16.80 0.44 -15.37
CA PHE A 106 -17.78 0.09 -14.34
C PHE A 106 -18.14 1.30 -13.48
N GLY A 107 -17.15 2.01 -12.93
CA GLY A 107 -17.33 3.20 -12.11
C GLY A 107 -18.04 4.34 -12.84
N ALA A 108 -17.72 4.57 -14.12
CA ALA A 108 -18.40 5.58 -14.93
C ALA A 108 -19.88 5.24 -15.16
N VAL A 109 -20.19 3.99 -15.51
CA VAL A 109 -21.58 3.52 -15.64
C VAL A 109 -22.30 3.57 -14.30
N PHE A 110 -21.65 3.13 -13.24
CA PHE A 110 -22.17 3.11 -11.87
C PHE A 110 -22.51 4.51 -11.34
N ALA A 111 -21.65 5.50 -11.64
CA ALA A 111 -21.90 6.89 -11.33
C ALA A 111 -23.06 7.47 -12.18
N ARG A 112 -23.07 7.20 -13.50
CA ARG A 112 -24.13 7.68 -14.41
C ARG A 112 -25.51 7.13 -14.09
N LEU A 113 -25.60 5.90 -13.59
CA LEU A 113 -26.87 5.31 -13.13
C LEU A 113 -27.37 5.89 -11.80
N GLY A 114 -26.59 6.77 -11.15
CA GLY A 114 -26.92 7.33 -9.84
C GLY A 114 -26.70 6.35 -8.67
N THR A 115 -26.15 5.16 -8.92
CA THR A 115 -25.94 4.13 -7.90
C THR A 115 -24.98 4.59 -6.81
N ALA A 116 -23.93 5.35 -7.16
CA ALA A 116 -23.01 5.95 -6.19
C ALA A 116 -23.74 6.86 -5.18
N ASN A 117 -24.66 7.69 -5.68
CA ASN A 117 -25.48 8.58 -4.85
C ASN A 117 -26.46 7.77 -4.00
N TRP A 118 -27.08 6.74 -4.58
CA TRP A 118 -27.99 5.86 -3.85
C TRP A 118 -27.29 5.13 -2.70
N ILE A 119 -26.11 4.52 -2.93
CA ILE A 119 -25.32 3.88 -1.87
C ILE A 119 -24.91 4.89 -0.80
N THR A 120 -24.45 6.06 -1.21
CA THR A 120 -24.05 7.12 -0.26
C THR A 120 -25.21 7.52 0.63
N ASN A 121 -26.38 7.79 0.04
CA ASN A 121 -27.58 8.13 0.79
C ASN A 121 -28.08 6.97 1.67
N ALA A 122 -28.01 5.73 1.18
CA ALA A 122 -28.40 4.54 1.94
C ALA A 122 -27.47 4.28 3.13
N LEU A 123 -26.16 4.50 2.99
CA LEU A 123 -25.22 4.36 4.09
C LEU A 123 -25.37 5.51 5.09
N LEU A 124 -25.50 6.75 4.61
CA LEU A 124 -25.70 7.92 5.48
C LEU A 124 -27.06 7.91 6.18
N SER A 125 -28.08 7.22 5.65
CA SER A 125 -29.39 7.10 6.30
C SER A 125 -29.36 6.27 7.59
N PHE A 126 -28.35 5.43 7.79
CA PHE A 126 -28.12 4.76 9.08
C PHE A 126 -27.74 5.75 10.20
N GLN A 127 -27.42 7.01 9.86
CA GLN A 127 -27.09 8.09 10.81
C GLN A 127 -26.00 7.68 11.82
N LEU A 128 -25.07 6.83 11.39
CA LEU A 128 -23.98 6.35 12.24
C LEU A 128 -22.95 7.47 12.44
N PRO A 129 -22.28 7.51 13.61
CA PRO A 129 -21.09 8.33 13.77
C PRO A 129 -20.04 8.03 12.68
N PRO A 130 -19.34 9.02 12.12
CA PRO A 130 -18.38 8.81 11.03
C PRO A 130 -17.33 7.73 11.31
N THR A 131 -16.85 7.63 12.55
CA THR A 131 -15.90 6.59 12.97
C THR A 131 -16.50 5.18 12.90
N VAL A 132 -17.78 5.02 13.25
CA VAL A 132 -18.48 3.73 13.20
C VAL A 132 -18.70 3.32 11.74
N MET A 133 -19.12 4.25 10.89
CA MET A 133 -19.24 4.02 9.44
C MET A 133 -17.88 3.65 8.82
N LEU A 134 -16.82 4.35 9.19
CA LEU A 134 -15.45 4.04 8.76
C LEU A 134 -15.07 2.61 9.15
N LEU A 135 -15.28 2.20 10.41
CA LEU A 135 -14.98 0.84 10.87
C LEU A 135 -15.79 -0.21 10.09
N LEU A 136 -17.06 0.07 9.79
CA LEU A 136 -17.89 -0.81 8.96
C LEU A 136 -17.30 -0.97 7.56
N ILE A 137 -16.89 0.14 6.92
CA ILE A 137 -16.22 0.10 5.61
C ILE A 137 -14.92 -0.71 5.69
N LEU A 138 -14.09 -0.53 6.72
CA LEU A 138 -12.85 -1.29 6.89
C LEU A 138 -13.13 -2.79 7.07
N VAL A 139 -14.16 -3.17 7.82
CA VAL A 139 -14.58 -4.57 7.95
C VAL A 139 -15.03 -5.14 6.60
N LEU A 140 -15.81 -4.39 5.82
CA LEU A 140 -16.20 -4.82 4.47
C LEU A 140 -14.97 -5.00 3.57
N ILE A 141 -14.02 -4.08 3.59
CA ILE A 141 -12.76 -4.18 2.83
C ILE A 141 -11.93 -5.39 3.28
N PHE A 142 -11.86 -5.66 4.58
CA PHE A 142 -11.20 -6.84 5.12
C PHE A 142 -11.84 -8.13 4.58
N LEU A 143 -13.18 -8.21 4.57
CA LEU A 143 -13.91 -9.36 4.04
C LEU A 143 -13.75 -9.51 2.52
N LEU A 144 -13.70 -8.40 1.78
CA LEU A 144 -13.41 -8.41 0.34
C LEU A 144 -12.01 -8.97 0.04
N GLY A 145 -11.07 -8.83 0.98
CA GLY A 145 -9.74 -9.43 0.91
C GLY A 145 -9.73 -10.96 0.82
N TRP A 146 -10.82 -11.64 1.17
CA TRP A 146 -10.93 -13.10 1.04
C TRP A 146 -11.04 -13.60 -0.40
N PRO A 147 -12.06 -13.17 -1.17
CA PRO A 147 -12.21 -13.60 -2.56
C PRO A 147 -11.39 -12.79 -3.56
N PHE A 148 -10.96 -11.57 -3.22
CA PHE A 148 -10.34 -10.64 -4.18
C PHE A 148 -8.88 -10.31 -3.87
N GLU A 149 -8.09 -10.16 -4.94
CA GLU A 149 -6.75 -9.59 -4.87
C GLU A 149 -6.80 -8.06 -4.62
N TRP A 150 -5.75 -7.52 -4.00
CA TRP A 150 -5.73 -6.11 -3.59
C TRP A 150 -5.93 -5.12 -4.76
N PRO A 151 -5.43 -5.35 -6.01
CA PRO A 151 -5.72 -4.42 -7.11
C PRO A 151 -7.19 -4.39 -7.47
N ALA A 152 -7.90 -5.53 -7.40
CA ALA A 152 -9.33 -5.58 -7.67
C ALA A 152 -10.11 -4.80 -6.62
N ILE A 153 -9.73 -4.91 -5.34
CA ILE A 153 -10.36 -4.15 -4.25
C ILE A 153 -10.16 -2.64 -4.44
N VAL A 154 -8.93 -2.23 -4.71
CA VAL A 154 -8.57 -0.81 -4.89
C VAL A 154 -9.22 -0.21 -6.12
N LEU A 155 -9.22 -0.94 -7.23
CA LEU A 155 -9.72 -0.39 -8.48
C LEU A 155 -11.24 -0.45 -8.56
N VAL A 156 -11.88 -1.53 -8.11
CA VAL A 156 -13.33 -1.75 -8.31
C VAL A 156 -14.17 -1.29 -7.13
N PHE A 157 -13.79 -1.66 -5.90
CA PHE A 157 -14.66 -1.47 -4.74
C PHE A 157 -14.42 -0.14 -4.03
N LEU A 158 -13.17 0.32 -3.95
CA LEU A 158 -12.84 1.59 -3.30
C LEU A 158 -13.53 2.82 -3.90
N PRO A 159 -13.70 2.95 -5.24
CA PRO A 159 -14.49 4.04 -5.82
C PRO A 159 -15.95 4.06 -5.37
N ILE A 160 -16.51 2.93 -4.93
CA ILE A 160 -17.88 2.86 -4.39
C ILE A 160 -17.95 3.49 -3.00
N PHE A 161 -16.91 3.30 -2.18
CA PHE A 161 -16.82 3.87 -0.83
C PHE A 161 -16.33 5.32 -0.83
N TYR A 162 -15.60 5.74 -1.87
CA TYR A 162 -15.02 7.08 -1.96
C TYR A 162 -16.05 8.21 -1.73
N PRO A 163 -17.23 8.24 -2.38
CA PRO A 163 -18.23 9.28 -2.15
C PRO A 163 -18.71 9.34 -0.69
N VAL A 164 -18.81 8.18 -0.03
CA VAL A 164 -19.23 8.07 1.37
C VAL A 164 -18.18 8.68 2.30
N VAL A 165 -16.92 8.31 2.09
CA VAL A 165 -15.77 8.82 2.85
C VAL A 165 -15.62 10.33 2.66
N ALA A 166 -15.78 10.81 1.42
CA ALA A 166 -15.74 12.23 1.09
C ALA A 166 -16.92 12.99 1.71
N ALA A 167 -18.14 12.45 1.69
CA ALA A 167 -19.32 13.06 2.32
C ALA A 167 -19.16 13.18 3.85
N MET A 168 -18.49 12.22 4.47
CA MET A 168 -18.12 12.28 5.90
C MET A 168 -16.94 13.21 6.20
N LYS A 169 -16.33 13.83 5.18
CA LYS A 169 -15.15 14.72 5.29
C LYS A 169 -13.94 14.03 5.95
N ILE A 170 -13.79 12.73 5.69
CA ILE A 170 -12.63 11.97 6.16
C ILE A 170 -11.43 12.28 5.27
N ASP A 171 -10.27 12.50 5.88
CA ASP A 171 -9.01 12.69 5.17
C ASP A 171 -8.66 11.43 4.34
N LEU A 172 -8.42 11.62 3.04
CA LEU A 172 -8.21 10.53 2.10
C LEU A 172 -6.83 9.86 2.24
N ILE A 173 -5.82 10.58 2.75
CA ILE A 173 -4.50 10.00 3.02
C ILE A 173 -4.62 9.04 4.21
N TRP A 174 -5.31 9.49 5.27
CA TRP A 174 -5.61 8.67 6.43
C TRP A 174 -6.49 7.46 6.09
N PHE A 175 -7.56 7.66 5.30
CA PHE A 175 -8.38 6.55 4.82
C PHE A 175 -7.56 5.57 3.97
N GLY A 176 -6.75 6.06 3.05
CA GLY A 176 -5.85 5.23 2.25
C GLY A 176 -4.87 4.42 3.10
N ALA A 177 -4.29 5.02 4.14
CA ALA A 177 -3.42 4.32 5.09
C ALA A 177 -4.16 3.23 5.87
N LEU A 178 -5.38 3.52 6.37
CA LEU A 178 -6.21 2.52 7.03
C LEU A 178 -6.56 1.36 6.11
N VAL A 179 -6.92 1.65 4.86
CA VAL A 179 -7.19 0.64 3.84
C VAL A 179 -5.95 -0.20 3.56
N ALA A 180 -4.77 0.42 3.43
CA ALA A 180 -3.52 -0.30 3.17
C ALA A 180 -3.19 -1.28 4.31
N VAL A 181 -3.29 -0.86 5.58
CA VAL A 181 -3.05 -1.72 6.74
C VAL A 181 -4.15 -2.79 6.87
N THR A 182 -5.40 -2.46 6.54
CA THR A 182 -6.51 -3.42 6.52
C THR A 182 -6.30 -4.52 5.47
N LEU A 183 -5.85 -4.16 4.26
CA LEU A 183 -5.51 -5.12 3.22
C LEU A 183 -4.32 -5.99 3.63
N GLN A 184 -3.27 -5.41 4.24
CA GLN A 184 -2.18 -6.23 4.81
C GLN A 184 -2.71 -7.25 5.83
N THR A 185 -3.65 -6.84 6.68
CA THR A 185 -4.27 -7.73 7.67
C THR A 185 -5.08 -8.85 7.02
N ALA A 186 -5.87 -8.53 5.99
CA ALA A 186 -6.67 -9.50 5.25
C ALA A 186 -5.79 -10.56 4.57
N PHE A 187 -4.67 -10.15 3.99
CA PHE A 187 -3.72 -11.03 3.30
C PHE A 187 -2.85 -11.87 4.26
N LEU A 188 -2.85 -11.54 5.56
CA LEU A 188 -2.30 -12.39 6.61
C LEU A 188 -3.34 -13.35 7.21
N SER A 189 -4.63 -13.12 6.96
CA SER A 189 -5.72 -13.93 7.50
C SER A 189 -5.91 -15.24 6.72
N PRO A 190 -6.13 -16.38 7.39
CA PRO A 190 -6.66 -17.56 6.72
C PRO A 190 -8.04 -17.26 6.13
N PRO A 191 -8.37 -17.72 4.90
CA PRO A 191 -7.62 -18.68 4.06
C PRO A 191 -6.62 -18.05 3.07
N VAL A 192 -6.52 -16.72 3.00
CA VAL A 192 -5.83 -15.96 1.92
C VAL A 192 -4.33 -15.86 2.08
N ALA A 193 -3.80 -16.21 3.26
CA ALA A 193 -2.38 -16.13 3.56
C ALA A 193 -1.50 -17.06 2.68
N MET A 194 -1.25 -16.63 1.44
CA MET A 194 -0.46 -17.35 0.42
C MET A 194 0.96 -17.65 0.91
N SER A 195 1.54 -16.74 1.70
CA SER A 195 2.83 -16.93 2.35
C SER A 195 2.86 -18.14 3.29
N ALA A 196 1.75 -18.47 3.95
CA ALA A 196 1.66 -19.67 4.79
C ALA A 196 1.77 -20.95 3.96
N TYR A 197 1.14 -20.97 2.78
CA TYR A 197 1.22 -22.11 1.86
C TYR A 197 2.60 -22.24 1.24
N TYR A 198 3.26 -21.13 0.89
CA TYR A 198 4.67 -21.16 0.45
C TYR A 198 5.58 -21.70 1.56
N LEU A 199 5.43 -21.24 2.80
CA LEU A 199 6.24 -21.73 3.92
C LEU A 199 6.00 -23.23 4.18
N LYS A 200 4.74 -23.69 4.06
CA LYS A 200 4.39 -25.12 4.18
C LYS A 200 5.08 -25.98 3.11
N GLN A 201 5.29 -25.46 1.90
CA GLN A 201 6.01 -26.18 0.84
C GLN A 201 7.50 -26.34 1.14
N VAL A 202 8.10 -25.33 1.78
CA VAL A 202 9.53 -25.35 2.17
C VAL A 202 9.76 -26.18 3.44
N VAL A 203 8.93 -25.99 4.46
CA VAL A 203 9.06 -26.65 5.77
C VAL A 203 7.97 -27.71 5.93
N LYS A 204 8.15 -28.83 5.25
CA LYS A 204 7.14 -29.91 5.16
C LYS A 204 6.68 -30.45 6.52
N GLY A 205 7.56 -30.43 7.53
CA GLY A 205 7.28 -30.95 8.88
C GLY A 205 6.31 -30.10 9.73
N TRP A 206 6.04 -28.85 9.36
CA TRP A 206 5.13 -27.99 10.13
C TRP A 206 3.69 -28.14 9.65
N SER A 207 2.72 -28.23 10.56
CA SER A 207 1.31 -28.18 10.18
C SER A 207 0.92 -26.77 9.73
N LEU A 208 -0.08 -26.64 8.85
CA LEU A 208 -0.57 -25.33 8.43
C LEU A 208 -1.16 -24.56 9.63
N ALA A 209 -1.79 -25.28 10.58
CA ALA A 209 -2.26 -24.70 11.83
C ALA A 209 -1.13 -24.10 12.67
N THR A 210 0.05 -24.76 12.71
CA THR A 210 1.23 -24.23 13.42
C THR A 210 1.73 -22.93 12.77
N ILE A 211 1.77 -22.88 11.43
CA ILE A 211 2.16 -21.68 10.69
C ILE A 211 1.17 -20.55 10.97
N TYR A 212 -0.13 -20.82 10.87
CA TYR A 212 -1.16 -19.82 11.14
C TYR A 212 -1.17 -19.34 12.60
N ALA A 213 -0.94 -20.21 13.57
CA ALA A 213 -0.81 -19.80 14.97
C ALA A 213 0.35 -18.81 15.20
N GLY A 214 1.44 -18.95 14.43
CA GLY A 214 2.53 -17.98 14.40
C GLY A 214 2.11 -16.66 13.75
N MET A 215 1.49 -16.73 12.58
CA MET A 215 1.02 -15.55 11.83
C MET A 215 -0.05 -14.76 12.58
N PHE A 216 -0.91 -15.43 13.35
CA PHE A 216 -1.97 -14.79 14.14
C PHE A 216 -1.44 -13.73 15.10
N GLN A 217 -0.24 -13.91 15.64
CA GLN A 217 0.40 -12.91 16.51
C GLN A 217 0.73 -11.62 15.77
N PHE A 218 1.12 -11.72 14.49
CA PHE A 218 1.31 -10.55 13.63
C PHE A 218 -0.02 -9.93 13.23
N MET A 219 -1.07 -10.73 13.02
CA MET A 219 -2.41 -10.19 12.79
C MET A 219 -2.91 -9.36 13.96
N ILE A 220 -2.66 -9.78 15.21
CA ILE A 220 -3.00 -8.98 16.40
C ILE A 220 -2.27 -7.62 16.34
N LEU A 221 -0.98 -7.61 16.02
CA LEU A 221 -0.22 -6.36 15.90
C LEU A 221 -0.76 -5.46 14.79
N GLN A 222 -1.23 -6.04 13.68
CA GLN A 222 -1.87 -5.30 12.59
C GLN A 222 -3.21 -4.70 13.03
N VAL A 223 -4.05 -5.44 13.76
CA VAL A 223 -5.30 -4.92 14.34
C VAL A 223 -5.02 -3.80 15.34
N VAL A 224 -3.98 -3.92 16.15
CA VAL A 224 -3.52 -2.83 17.04
C VAL A 224 -3.08 -1.62 16.22
N ALA A 225 -2.34 -1.82 15.12
CA ALA A 225 -1.93 -0.72 14.24
C ALA A 225 -3.15 0.00 13.61
N ILE A 226 -4.17 -0.74 13.19
CA ILE A 226 -5.44 -0.17 12.73
C ILE A 226 -6.10 0.64 13.85
N GLY A 227 -6.19 0.08 15.06
CA GLY A 227 -6.76 0.78 16.22
C GLY A 227 -6.01 2.08 16.55
N LEU A 228 -4.68 2.06 16.49
CA LEU A 228 -3.85 3.25 16.68
C LEU A 228 -4.05 4.27 15.56
N LEU A 229 -4.13 3.84 14.30
CA LEU A 229 -4.43 4.74 13.18
C LEU A 229 -5.83 5.35 13.30
N VAL A 230 -6.82 4.59 13.75
CA VAL A 230 -8.18 5.09 13.99
C VAL A 230 -8.19 6.13 15.11
N ALA A 231 -7.46 5.88 16.21
CA ALA A 231 -7.39 6.78 17.35
C ALA A 231 -6.53 8.03 17.09
N PHE A 232 -5.47 7.90 16.28
CA PHE A 232 -4.48 8.94 16.03
C PHE A 232 -4.20 9.09 14.53
N PRO A 233 -5.07 9.81 13.78
CA PRO A 233 -4.90 10.02 12.34
C PRO A 233 -3.55 10.63 11.94
N GLN A 234 -2.96 11.41 12.84
CA GLN A 234 -1.67 12.08 12.65
C GLN A 234 -0.53 11.09 12.39
N ILE A 235 -0.64 9.84 12.85
CA ILE A 235 0.36 8.80 12.55
C ILE A 235 0.50 8.60 11.03
N ALA A 236 -0.61 8.66 10.29
CA ALA A 236 -0.60 8.54 8.84
C ALA A 236 -0.36 9.88 8.12
N THR A 237 -0.86 10.99 8.66
CA THR A 237 -0.94 12.26 7.91
C THR A 237 0.21 13.22 8.18
N TRP A 238 0.87 13.15 9.35
CA TRP A 238 1.87 14.13 9.75
C TRP A 238 3.08 14.17 8.80
N PHE A 239 3.67 13.00 8.51
CA PHE A 239 4.88 12.93 7.69
C PHE A 239 4.64 13.32 6.23
N PRO A 240 3.60 12.80 5.54
CA PRO A 240 3.23 13.28 4.22
C PRO A 240 2.95 14.79 4.18
N ALA A 241 2.24 15.33 5.17
CA ALA A 241 1.94 16.76 5.23
C ALA A 241 3.22 17.60 5.33
N LYS A 242 4.21 17.18 6.14
CA LYS A 242 5.50 17.87 6.24
C LYS A 242 6.33 17.84 4.97
N LEU A 243 6.35 16.70 4.27
CA LEU A 243 7.04 16.62 2.97
C LEU A 243 6.37 17.51 1.91
N GLN A 244 5.04 17.51 1.85
CA GLN A 244 4.29 18.34 0.92
C GLN A 244 4.42 19.84 1.21
N GLU A 245 4.52 20.24 2.49
CA GLU A 245 4.80 21.62 2.89
C GLU A 245 6.13 22.11 2.31
N ILE A 246 7.18 21.29 2.43
CA ILE A 246 8.52 21.58 1.86
C ILE A 246 8.44 21.68 0.34
N ALA A 247 7.75 20.75 -0.33
CA ALA A 247 7.59 20.77 -1.78
C ALA A 247 6.85 22.03 -2.27
N ARG A 248 5.77 22.43 -1.59
CA ARG A 248 4.98 23.63 -1.94
C ARG A 248 5.71 24.95 -1.65
N SER A 249 6.70 24.94 -0.76
CA SER A 249 7.51 26.14 -0.46
C SER A 249 8.52 26.48 -1.56
N GLN A 250 8.74 25.58 -2.53
CA GLN A 250 9.64 25.84 -3.64
C GLN A 250 8.98 26.75 -4.69
N PRO A 251 9.68 27.78 -5.19
CA PRO A 251 9.15 28.66 -6.22
C PRO A 251 8.89 27.87 -7.51
N ILE A 252 7.66 27.99 -8.04
CA ILE A 252 7.29 27.41 -9.33
C ILE A 252 8.19 28.04 -10.40
N PRO A 253 8.94 27.27 -11.22
CA PRO A 253 9.76 27.83 -12.28
C PRO A 253 8.89 28.61 -13.27
N GLU A 254 9.37 29.74 -13.78
CA GLU A 254 8.57 30.66 -14.61
C GLU A 254 7.99 30.01 -15.87
N GLU A 255 8.67 29.01 -16.42
CA GLU A 255 8.16 28.21 -17.54
C GLU A 255 6.85 27.50 -17.20
N TYR A 256 6.76 26.89 -16.00
CA TYR A 256 5.54 26.24 -15.54
C TYR A 256 4.44 27.23 -15.21
N LYS A 257 4.76 28.45 -14.73
CA LYS A 257 3.75 29.49 -14.51
C LYS A 257 3.06 29.88 -15.80
N LYS A 258 3.81 30.04 -16.90
CA LYS A 258 3.25 30.31 -18.23
C LYS A 258 2.33 29.19 -18.71
N ILE A 259 2.71 27.93 -18.51
CA ILE A 259 1.87 26.78 -18.86
C ILE A 259 0.57 26.78 -18.03
N LEU A 260 0.65 27.04 -16.73
CA LEU A 260 -0.52 27.10 -15.84
C LEU A 260 -1.44 28.28 -16.17
N GLU A 261 -0.90 29.44 -16.54
CA GLU A 261 -1.68 30.58 -17.03
C GLU A 261 -2.36 30.25 -18.36
N GLN A 262 -1.67 29.55 -19.26
CA GLN A 262 -2.24 29.09 -20.52
C GLN A 262 -3.34 28.04 -20.31
N GLN A 263 -3.19 27.14 -19.34
CA GLN A 263 -4.22 26.17 -18.97
C GLN A 263 -5.44 26.82 -18.29
N ARG A 264 -5.23 27.85 -17.46
CA ARG A 264 -6.33 28.61 -16.85
C ARG A 264 -7.11 29.49 -17.83
N SER A 265 -6.45 29.92 -18.90
CA SER A 265 -7.05 30.73 -19.97
C SER A 265 -7.61 29.90 -21.12
N ALA A 266 -7.29 28.61 -21.19
CA ALA A 266 -7.92 27.68 -22.10
C ALA A 266 -9.39 27.45 -21.69
N PRO A 267 -10.36 27.50 -22.63
CA PRO A 267 -11.75 27.17 -22.34
C PRO A 267 -11.83 25.73 -21.81
N SER A 268 -12.57 25.52 -20.73
CA SER A 268 -12.73 24.18 -20.16
C SER A 268 -13.62 23.36 -21.08
N LEU A 269 -13.41 22.04 -21.14
CA LEU A 269 -14.30 21.13 -21.88
C LEU A 269 -15.74 21.13 -21.33
N GLU A 270 -15.97 21.73 -20.16
CA GLU A 270 -17.29 21.95 -19.56
C GLU A 270 -17.98 23.22 -20.13
N ASP A 271 -17.22 24.15 -20.73
CA ASP A 271 -17.74 25.36 -21.38
C ASP A 271 -18.23 25.10 -22.82
N GLU A 272 -17.93 23.94 -23.40
CA GLU A 272 -18.50 23.53 -24.69
C GLU A 272 -19.95 23.06 -24.50
N ASP A 273 -20.90 23.94 -24.82
CA ASP A 273 -22.33 23.62 -24.95
C ASP A 273 -22.54 22.65 -26.12
N TRP A 274 -22.41 21.34 -25.84
CA TRP A 274 -22.68 20.24 -26.78
C TRP A 274 -24.15 20.18 -27.23
N GLY A 275 -25.04 21.07 -26.75
CA GLY A 275 -26.46 21.14 -27.09
C GLY A 275 -26.82 21.87 -28.38
N LYS A 276 -25.84 22.33 -29.17
CA LYS A 276 -26.06 23.04 -30.45
C LYS A 276 -25.30 22.42 -31.63
N ARG A 277 -25.46 21.14 -31.90
CA ARG A 277 -25.27 20.53 -33.22
C ARG A 277 -26.24 19.40 -33.47
#